data_AF-A0A0M2Y1I9-F1
#
_entry.id   AF-A0A0M2Y1I9-F1
#
_cell.length_a   1.000
_cell.length_b   1.000
_cell.length_c   1.000
_cell.angle_alpha   90.00
_cell.angle_beta   90.00
_cell.angle_gamma   90.00
#
_symmetry.space_group_name_H-M   'P 1'
#
loop_
_entity.id
_entity.type
_entity.pdbx_description
1 polymer ?
#
loop_
_entity_poly.entity_id
_entity_poly.type
_entity_poly.pdbx_seq_one_letter_code
_entity_poly.pdbx_strand_id
1 'polypeptide(L)' 'MNDIHKKHVHYTAFTFGDFVYLKTDVNQEQWIVTDIELRPNGVCIYTVACGSSTYTGYDFELSTLPNESKKLGL' A
#
# COMPACT_ATOMS: atom_id res chain seq x y z
N MET A 1 3.89 -36.99 0.95
CA MET A 1 4.57 -35.76 1.37
C MET A 1 3.53 -34.65 1.33
N ASN A 2 3.09 -34.16 2.48
CA ASN A 2 2.09 -33.10 2.55
C ASN A 2 2.77 -31.77 2.25
N ASP A 3 2.36 -31.14 1.16
CA ASP A 3 2.78 -29.80 0.81
C ASP A 3 2.02 -28.80 1.68
N ILE A 4 2.67 -28.37 2.77
CA ILE A 4 2.12 -27.38 3.69
C ILE A 4 2.55 -26.02 3.16
N HIS A 5 1.82 -25.48 2.19
CA HIS A 5 1.93 -24.07 1.82
C HIS A 5 1.55 -23.24 3.06
N LYS A 6 2.57 -22.89 3.85
CA LYS A 6 2.44 -22.09 5.06
C LYS A 6 1.91 -20.72 4.64
N LYS A 7 0.61 -20.49 4.84
CA LYS A 7 -0.04 -19.22 4.54
C LYS A 7 0.72 -18.13 5.31
N HIS A 8 1.39 -17.23 4.59
CA HIS A 8 2.04 -16.08 5.20
C HIS A 8 0.97 -15.22 5.87
N VAL A 9 1.09 -15.02 7.17
CA VAL A 9 0.22 -14.13 7.93
C VAL A 9 0.82 -12.74 7.83
N HIS A 10 0.06 -11.80 7.27
CA HIS A 10 0.44 -10.40 7.22
C HIS A 10 -0.06 -9.74 8.51
N TYR A 11 0.86 -9.14 9.26
CA TYR A 11 0.56 -8.41 10.50
C TYR A 11 0.31 -6.92 10.27
N THR A 12 0.58 -6.46 9.05
CA THR A 12 0.38 -5.11 8.54
C THR A 12 -0.66 -5.17 7.42
N ALA A 13 -1.32 -4.06 7.13
CA ALA A 13 -2.33 -3.99 6.07
C ALA A 13 -1.71 -4.26 4.68
N PHE A 14 -0.44 -3.87 4.50
CA PHE A 14 0.35 -4.06 3.28
C PHE A 14 1.74 -4.61 3.61
N THR A 15 2.39 -5.25 2.64
CA THR A 15 3.78 -5.73 2.73
C THR A 15 4.68 -5.10 1.67
N PHE A 16 5.98 -5.28 1.83
CA PHE A 16 6.97 -4.85 0.85
C PHE A 16 6.68 -5.44 -0.52
N GLY A 17 6.70 -4.61 -1.55
CA GLY A 17 6.41 -5.00 -2.92
C GLY A 17 4.93 -5.02 -3.30
N ASP A 18 4.01 -4.79 -2.35
CA ASP A 18 2.59 -4.63 -2.69
C ASP A 18 2.38 -3.39 -3.56
N PHE A 19 1.52 -3.52 -4.56
CA PHE A 19 1.05 -2.39 -5.34
C PHE A 19 -0.23 -1.81 -4.73
N VAL A 20 -0.25 -0.49 -4.58
CA VAL A 20 -1.33 0.26 -3.96
C VAL A 20 -1.61 1.55 -4.73
N TYR A 21 -2.72 2.20 -4.40
CA TYR A 21 -3.14 3.49 -4.91
C TYR A 21 -3.32 4.46 -3.76
N LEU A 22 -2.90 5.71 -3.93
CA LEU A 22 -3.20 6.76 -2.96
C LEU A 22 -4.67 7.17 -3.12
N LYS A 23 -5.44 7.15 -2.03
CA LYS A 23 -6.84 7.58 -2.07
C LYS A 23 -7.00 9.04 -2.46
N THR A 24 -5.98 9.87 -2.23
CA THR A 24 -5.97 11.31 -2.52
C THR A 24 -5.47 11.65 -3.92
N ASP A 25 -4.72 10.75 -4.57
CA ASP A 25 -4.16 10.98 -5.91
C ASP A 25 -5.29 11.03 -6.94
N VAL A 26 -5.39 12.12 -7.69
CA VAL A 26 -6.43 12.29 -8.73
C VAL A 26 -6.16 11.38 -9.93
N ASN A 27 -4.88 11.15 -10.23
CA ASN A 27 -4.47 10.35 -11.37
C ASN A 27 -4.60 8.84 -11.10
N GLN A 28 -4.72 8.46 -9.83
CA GLN A 28 -4.75 7.06 -9.37
C GLN A 28 -3.57 6.28 -9.96
N GLU A 29 -2.37 6.86 -9.86
CA GLU A 29 -1.13 6.18 -10.24
C GLU A 29 -0.92 4.96 -9.35
N GLN A 30 -0.24 3.94 -9.88
CA GLN A 30 0.11 2.75 -9.13
C GLN A 30 1.44 2.97 -8.40
N TRP A 31 1.43 2.74 -7.08
CA TRP A 31 2.60 2.89 -6.21
C TRP A 31 3.01 1.53 -5.66
N ILE A 32 4.31 1.33 -5.40
CA ILE A 32 4.83 0.13 -4.76
C ILE A 32 5.28 0.42 -3.32
N VAL A 33 4.92 -0.45 -2.37
CA VAL A 33 5.40 -0.36 -0.98
C VAL A 33 6.89 -0.69 -0.94
N THR A 34 7.68 0.26 -0.46
CA THR A 34 9.15 0.18 -0.40
C THR A 34 9.70 0.18 1.02
N ASP A 35 8.94 0.72 1.99
CA ASP A 35 9.29 0.69 3.41
C ASP A 35 8.05 0.58 4.30
N ILE A 36 8.24 0.00 5.48
CA ILE A 36 7.22 -0.13 6.52
C ILE A 36 7.86 0.23 7.86
N GLU A 37 7.46 1.37 8.41
CA GLU A 37 7.86 1.80 9.74
C GLU A 37 6.83 1.39 10.79
N LEU A 38 7.27 0.64 11.80
CA LEU A 38 6.46 0.24 12.95
C LEU A 38 6.69 1.20 14.12
N ARG A 39 5.63 1.88 14.55
CA ARG A 39 5.63 2.78 15.71
C ARG A 39 4.99 2.09 16.93
N PRO A 40 5.23 2.59 18.16
CA PRO A 40 4.52 2.10 19.35
C PRO A 40 3.00 2.08 19.16
N ASN A 41 2.32 1.22 19.90
CA ASN A 41 0.86 0.98 19.82
C ASN A 41 0.38 0.37 18.49
N GLY A 42 1.27 -0.27 17.72
CA GLY A 42 0.90 -1.00 16.50
C GLY A 42 0.58 -0.11 15.30
N VAL A 43 0.96 1.16 15.35
CA VAL A 43 0.79 2.09 14.23
C VAL A 43 1.83 1.75 13.15
N CYS A 44 1.34 1.54 11.93
CA CYS A 44 2.18 1.25 10.76
C CYS A 44 2.14 2.45 9.81
N ILE A 45 3.31 2.88 9.36
CA ILE A 45 3.48 3.93 8.36
C ILE A 45 4.19 3.28 7.16
N TYR A 46 3.70 3.56 5.96
CA TYR A 46 4.18 2.96 4.72
C TYR A 46 4.85 4.01 3.87
N THR A 47 6.02 3.71 3.34
CA THR A 47 6.65 4.49 2.27
C THR A 47 6.41 3.79 0.95
N VAL A 48 5.79 4.49 0.01
CA VAL A 48 5.46 4.00 -1.31
C VAL A 48 6.16 4.82 -2.38
N ALA A 49 6.50 4.20 -3.51
CA ALA A 49 7.19 4.84 -4.63
C ALA A 49 6.42 4.69 -5.94
N CYS A 50 6.45 5.73 -6.77
CA CYS A 50 5.94 5.74 -8.13
C CYS A 50 6.94 6.49 -9.02
N GLY A 51 7.72 5.74 -9.80
CA GLY A 51 8.84 6.30 -10.56
C GLY A 51 9.88 6.95 -9.64
N SER A 52 10.16 8.23 -9.84
CA SER A 52 11.07 9.02 -9.00
C SER A 52 10.41 9.68 -7.78
N SER A 53 9.08 9.54 -7.65
CA SER A 53 8.32 10.12 -6.54
C SER A 53 8.15 9.13 -5.39
N THR A 54 8.14 9.64 -4.17
CA THR A 54 7.87 8.87 -2.95
C THR A 54 6.80 9.56 -2.12
N TYR A 55 6.02 8.77 -1.38
CA TYR A 55 5.03 9.24 -0.44
C TYR A 55 5.06 8.38 0.83
N THR A 56 4.86 8.99 1.99
CA THR A 56 4.83 8.31 3.29
C THR A 56 3.48 8.60 3.95
N GLY A 57 2.74 7.55 4.32
CA GLY A 57 1.39 7.70 4.88
C GLY A 57 0.90 6.45 5.61
N TYR A 58 -0.32 6.54 6.13
CA TYR A 58 -0.97 5.45 6.88
C TYR A 58 -1.74 4.50 5.96
N ASP A 59 -2.12 3.34 6.49
CA ASP A 59 -2.92 2.33 5.78
C ASP A 59 -4.25 2.89 5.25
N PHE A 60 -4.93 3.75 6.02
CA PHE A 60 -6.21 4.31 5.61
C PHE A 60 -6.10 5.30 4.43
N GLU A 61 -4.91 5.78 4.10
CA GLU A 61 -4.63 6.65 2.95
C GLU A 61 -4.39 5.84 1.66
N LEU A 62 -4.18 4.52 1.79
CA LEU A 62 -3.86 3.61 0.71
C LEU A 62 -5.05 2.70 0.36
N SER A 63 -5.07 2.20 -0.87
CA SER A 63 -6.06 1.26 -1.38
C SER A 63 -5.42 0.22 -2.28
N THR A 64 -5.92 -1.02 -2.27
CA THR A 64 -5.55 -2.06 -3.25
C THR A 64 -6.28 -1.90 -4.58
N LEU A 65 -7.33 -1.08 -4.60
CA LEU A 65 -8.16 -0.82 -5.78
C LEU A 65 -8.07 0.66 -6.17
N PRO A 66 -7.95 0.96 -7.47
CA PRO A 66 -8.03 2.33 -7.95
C PRO A 66 -9.45 2.88 -7.80
N ASN A 67 -9.56 4.18 -7.59
CA ASN A 67 -10.82 4.92 -7.64
C ASN A 67 -11.02 5.48 -9.06
N GLU A 68 -11.67 4.70 -9.93
CA GLU A 68 -11.91 5.07 -11.32
C GLU A 68 -12.69 6.40 -11.48
N SER A 69 -13.58 6.75 -10.54
CA SER A 69 -14.30 8.03 -10.59
C SER A 69 -13.35 9.22 -10.53
N LYS A 70 -12.31 9.14 -9.69
CA LYS A 70 -11.29 10.20 -9.59
C LYS A 70 -10.49 10.36 -10.88
N LYS A 71 -10.18 9.25 -11.54
CA LYS A 71 -9.50 9.24 -12.84
C LYS A 71 -10.32 9.92 -13.94
N LEU A 72 -11.65 9.89 -13.80
CA LEU A 72 -12.60 10.58 -14.70
C LEU A 72 -12.86 12.05 -14.27
N GLY A 73 -12.24 12.52 -13.18
CA GLY A 73 -12.44 13.88 -12.66
C GLY A 73 -13.78 14.11 -11.96
N LEU A 74 -14.42 13.03 -11.49
CA LEU A 74 -15.74 13.04 -10.84
C LEU A 74 -15.64 12.96 -9.31
#